data_AF-A0A953IKE0-F1
#
_entry.id   AF-A0A953IKE0-F1
#
_cell.length_a   1.000
_cell.length_b   1.000
_cell.length_c   1.000
_cell.angle_alpha   90.00
_cell.angle_beta   90.00
_cell.angle_gamma   90.00
#
_symmetry.space_group_name_H-M   'P 1'
#
loop_
_entity.id
_entity.type
_entity.pdbx_description
1 polymer ?
#
loop_
_entity_poly.entity_id
_entity_poly.type
_entity_poly.pdbx_seq_one_letter_code
_entity_poly.pdbx_strand_id
1 'polypeptide(L)' 'MNTILASLLFSVALGEEQRVAKSIVAKGSVTLWQYASKKAANGDLQQAPLQKIGVMANSSLRVEPYKTPLKVLPHE' A
#
# COMPACT_ATOMS: atom_id res chain seq x y z
N MET A 1 -28.78 20.93 15.85
CA MET A 1 -28.79 19.64 15.13
C MET A 1 -28.65 19.94 13.64
N ASN A 2 -27.44 19.76 13.10
CA ASN A 2 -27.09 19.52 11.68
C ASN A 2 -25.65 19.95 11.41
N THR A 3 -24.71 19.08 11.79
CA THR A 3 -23.32 19.13 11.34
C THR A 3 -23.24 18.28 10.08
N ILE A 4 -23.53 18.85 8.92
CA ILE A 4 -23.19 18.23 7.63
C ILE A 4 -22.16 19.12 6.97
N LEU A 5 -21.07 18.49 6.51
CA LEU A 5 -19.91 19.05 5.81
C LEU A 5 -18.82 19.71 6.67
N ALA A 6 -18.43 19.07 7.78
CA ALA A 6 -17.03 19.16 8.21
C ALA A 6 -16.25 18.00 7.57
N SER A 7 -15.22 18.35 6.79
CA SER A 7 -14.13 17.46 6.37
C SER A 7 -14.32 16.74 5.04
N LEU A 8 -14.25 17.54 3.98
CA LEU A 8 -13.43 17.25 2.80
C LEU A 8 -11.97 16.98 3.24
N LEU A 9 -11.72 15.84 3.89
CA LEU A 9 -10.40 15.31 4.26
C LEU A 9 -10.39 13.84 3.87
N PHE A 10 -10.27 13.56 2.57
CA PHE A 10 -9.63 12.36 2.00
C PHE A 10 -9.70 12.39 0.46
N SER A 11 -9.46 13.54 -0.17
CA SER A 11 -9.37 13.60 -1.65
C SER A 11 -8.02 13.18 -2.23
N VAL A 12 -7.06 12.66 -1.46
CA VAL A 12 -5.79 12.15 -2.03
C VAL A 12 -5.40 10.82 -1.39
N ALA A 13 -6.13 9.79 -1.79
CA ALA A 13 -5.62 8.43 -1.99
C ALA A 13 -6.48 7.71 -3.05
N LEU A 14 -7.09 8.47 -3.97
CA LEU A 14 -8.03 7.99 -4.97
C LEU A 14 -7.25 7.74 -6.27
N GLY A 15 -6.65 6.55 -6.45
CA GLY A 15 -6.10 6.20 -7.76
C GLY A 15 -4.80 5.40 -7.77
N GLU A 16 -4.03 5.42 -6.70
CA GLU A 16 -2.70 4.78 -6.67
C GLU A 16 -2.86 3.24 -6.77
N GLU A 17 -3.83 2.69 -6.05
CA GLU A 17 -4.20 1.29 -6.09
C GLU A 17 -4.73 0.87 -7.48
N GLN A 18 -5.50 1.72 -8.16
CA GLN A 18 -5.97 1.46 -9.53
C GLN A 18 -4.82 1.57 -10.54
N ARG A 19 -3.86 2.47 -10.34
CA ARG A 19 -2.64 2.54 -11.17
C ARG A 19 -1.78 1.29 -11.02
N VAL A 20 -1.61 0.80 -9.79
CA VAL A 20 -0.91 -0.47 -9.52
C VAL A 20 -1.66 -1.64 -10.17
N ALA A 21 -2.97 -1.74 -9.98
CA ALA A 21 -3.79 -2.80 -10.60
C ALA A 21 -3.67 -2.79 -12.13
N LYS A 22 -3.78 -1.61 -12.76
CA LYS A 22 -3.59 -1.46 -14.21
C LYS A 22 -2.20 -1.88 -14.67
N SER A 23 -1.15 -1.53 -13.92
CA SER A 23 0.23 -1.92 -14.22
C SER A 23 0.44 -3.43 -14.17
N ILE A 24 -0.14 -4.11 -13.16
CA ILE A 24 -0.07 -5.57 -13.02
C ILE A 24 -0.78 -6.24 -14.20
N VAL A 25 -2.00 -5.80 -14.53
CA VAL A 25 -2.78 -6.35 -15.65
C VAL A 25 -2.06 -6.14 -16.98
N ALA A 26 -1.55 -4.94 -17.25
CA ALA A 26 -0.88 -4.61 -18.50
C ALA A 26 0.43 -5.40 -18.71
N LYS A 27 1.16 -5.70 -17.63
CA LYS A 27 2.45 -6.41 -17.70
C LYS A 27 2.34 -7.93 -17.56
N GLY A 28 1.19 -8.44 -17.12
CA GLY A 28 0.97 -9.88 -16.86
C GLY A 28 1.66 -10.38 -15.58
N SER A 29 2.83 -9.84 -15.24
CA SER A 29 3.45 -9.99 -13.92
C SER A 29 4.33 -8.80 -13.57
N VAL A 30 4.55 -8.57 -12.27
CA VAL A 30 5.46 -7.55 -11.74
C VAL A 30 6.21 -8.08 -10.53
N THR A 31 7.35 -7.48 -10.22
CA THR A 31 8.07 -7.71 -8.96
C THR A 31 7.84 -6.51 -8.04
N LEU A 32 7.36 -6.77 -6.82
CA LEU A 32 7.09 -5.74 -5.79
C LEU A 32 7.86 -6.04 -4.52
N TRP A 33 8.17 -5.02 -3.73
CA TRP A 33 8.67 -5.20 -2.36
C TRP A 33 7.55 -5.63 -1.42
N GLN A 34 7.77 -6.71 -0.69
CA GLN A 34 6.98 -7.10 0.47
C GLN A 34 7.51 -6.36 1.70
N TYR A 35 6.58 -5.85 2.50
CA TYR A 35 6.86 -5.20 3.78
C TYR A 35 6.37 -6.05 4.95
N ALA A 36 7.04 -5.93 6.09
CA ALA A 36 6.65 -6.56 7.35
C ALA A 36 6.93 -5.65 8.54
N SER A 37 6.18 -5.88 9.63
CA SER A 37 6.44 -5.22 10.92
C SER A 37 7.77 -5.70 11.50
N LYS A 38 8.66 -4.77 11.83
CA LYS A 38 9.95 -5.02 12.49
C LYS A 38 10.08 -4.13 13.72
N LYS A 39 10.68 -4.68 14.77
CA LYS A 39 11.05 -3.91 15.97
C LYS A 39 12.35 -3.15 15.73
N ALA A 40 12.32 -1.84 15.93
CA ALA A 40 13.48 -0.98 15.88
C ALA A 40 14.32 -1.10 17.17
N ALA A 41 15.54 -0.58 17.16
CA ALA A 41 16.46 -0.64 18.30
C ALA A 41 15.90 0.07 19.56
N ASN A 42 15.09 1.10 19.37
CA ASN A 42 14.40 1.82 20.45
C ASN A 42 13.13 1.09 20.95
N GLY A 43 12.76 -0.04 20.35
CA GLY A 43 11.61 -0.85 20.71
C GLY A 43 10.33 -0.57 19.92
N ASP A 44 10.29 0.48 19.09
CA ASP A 44 9.12 0.82 18.28
C ASP A 44 8.89 -0.17 17.13
N LEU A 45 7.63 -0.30 16.69
CA LEU A 45 7.28 -1.05 15.48
C LEU A 45 7.34 -0.15 14.24
N GLN A 46 7.93 -0.69 13.17
CA GLN A 46 8.06 -0.02 11.87
C GLN A 46 7.75 -1.03 10.75
N GLN A 47 7.24 -0.56 9.61
CA GLN A 47 7.19 -1.37 8.39
C GLN A 47 8.54 -1.30 7.68
N ALA A 48 9.18 -2.44 7.46
CA ALA A 48 10.47 -2.54 6.77
C ALA A 48 10.37 -3.46 5.54
N PRO A 49 11.17 -3.21 4.49
CA PRO A 49 11.29 -4.14 3.36
C PRO A 49 11.75 -5.51 3.87
N LEU A 50 11.06 -6.56 3.44
CA LEU A 50 11.39 -7.95 3.76
C LEU A 50 12.08 -8.63 2.59
N GLN A 51 11.42 -8.66 1.42
CA GLN A 51 11.92 -9.32 0.21
C GLN A 51 11.15 -8.83 -1.03
N LYS A 52 11.66 -9.12 -2.22
CA LYS A 52 10.93 -8.92 -3.48
C LYS A 52 10.05 -10.15 -3.76
N ILE A 53 8.80 -9.93 -4.18
CA ILE A 53 7.83 -10.97 -4.53
C ILE A 53 7.34 -10.79 -5.96
N GLY A 54 7.06 -11.91 -6.65
CA GLY A 54 6.37 -11.92 -7.93
C GLY A 54 4.86 -11.84 -7.73
N VAL A 55 4.21 -10.93 -8.44
CA VAL A 55 2.74 -10.82 -8.49
C VAL A 55 2.31 -11.03 -9.93
N MET A 56 1.49 -12.06 -10.16
CA MET A 56 0.93 -12.37 -11.47
C MET A 56 -0.47 -11.77 -11.61
N ALA A 57 -0.79 -11.29 -12.80
CA ALA A 57 -2.14 -10.86 -13.13
C ALA A 57 -3.11 -12.05 -13.04
N ASN A 58 -4.31 -11.76 -12.55
CA ASN A 58 -5.39 -12.72 -12.44
C ASN A 58 -6.71 -12.01 -12.79
N SER A 59 -7.69 -12.75 -13.33
CA SER A 59 -9.02 -12.21 -13.68
C SER A 59 -9.76 -11.60 -12.50
N SER A 60 -9.43 -12.04 -11.28
CA SER A 60 -10.01 -11.58 -10.03
C SER A 60 -9.03 -10.75 -9.19
N LEU A 61 -8.03 -10.11 -9.82
CA LEU A 61 -7.06 -9.26 -9.12
C LEU A 61 -7.77 -8.09 -8.42
N ARG A 62 -7.56 -7.98 -7.11
CA ARG A 62 -8.03 -6.87 -6.28
C ARG A 62 -6.85 -6.19 -5.63
N VAL A 63 -6.72 -4.88 -5.82
CA VAL A 63 -5.71 -4.04 -5.16
C VAL A 63 -6.44 -3.00 -4.34
N GLU A 64 -6.13 -2.94 -3.05
CA GLU A 64 -6.81 -2.08 -2.10
C GLU A 64 -5.82 -1.16 -1.40
N PRO A 65 -6.25 0.04 -0.98
CA PRO A 65 -5.44 0.89 -0.14
C PRO A 65 -5.14 0.20 1.19
N TYR A 66 -3.85 0.08 1.53
CA TYR A 66 -3.39 -0.37 2.83
C TYR A 66 -2.83 0.82 3.62
N LYS A 67 -3.55 1.23 4.67
CA LYS A 67 -3.10 2.28 5.60
C LYS A 67 -2.52 1.63 6.85
N THR A 68 -1.30 1.99 7.19
CA THR A 68 -0.63 1.55 8.41
C THR A 68 -0.32 2.75 9.30
N PRO A 69 -0.51 2.65 10.63
CA PRO A 69 -0.08 3.71 11.56
C PRO A 69 1.43 3.67 11.82
N LEU A 70 2.12 2.61 11.38
CA LEU A 70 3.55 2.42 11.62
C LEU A 70 4.38 3.22 10.60
N LYS A 71 5.53 3.72 11.06
CA LYS A 71 6.50 4.35 10.15
C LYS A 71 6.94 3.34 9.08
N VAL A 72 6.85 3.73 7.81
CA VAL A 72 7.31 2.94 6.67
C VAL A 72 8.74 3.34 6.33
N LEU A 73 9.66 2.36 6.32
CA LEU A 73 11.05 2.57 5.91
C LEU A 73 11.19 2.51 4.39
N PRO A 74 12.14 3.26 3.80
CA PRO A 74 12.41 3.16 2.37
C PRO A 74 12.89 1.75 1.99
N HIS A 75 12.50 1.29 0.82
CA HIS A 75 13.18 0.20 0.13
C HIS A 75 14.35 0.76 -0.69
N GLU A 76 15.31 -0.10 -1.07
CA GLU A 76 16.39 0.26 -2.01
C GLU A 76 15.86 0.78 -3.35
#